data_AF-A0A839VHP9-F1
#
_entry.id   AF-A0A839VHP9-F1
#
_cell.length_a   1.000
_cell.length_b   1.000
_cell.length_c   1.000
_cell.angle_alpha   90.00
_cell.angle_beta   90.00
_cell.angle_gamma   90.00
#
_symmetry.space_group_name_H-M   'P 1'
#
loop_
_entity.id
_entity.type
_entity.pdbx_description
1 polymer ?
#
loop_
_entity_poly.entity_id
_entity_poly.type
_entity_poly.pdbx_seq_one_letter_code
_entity_poly.pdbx_strand_id
1 'polypeptide(L)' 'MNKVLDVEAAVGLIPDDATVAWTTAGLAGFAEDVAAALEALFLKTGTPRHLTVAHSCGCGDVSARA' A
#
# COMPACT_ATOMS: atom_id res chain seq x y z
N MET A 1 -16.74 8.65 17.23
CA MET A 1 -16.23 7.82 16.11
C MET A 1 -15.60 8.78 15.11
N ASN A 2 -14.27 8.90 15.04
CA ASN A 2 -13.57 9.84 14.14
C ASN A 2 -12.27 9.23 13.56
N LYS A 3 -12.36 7.99 13.07
CA LYS A 3 -11.22 7.24 12.50
C LYS A 3 -11.39 6.95 11.01
N VAL A 4 -12.39 7.58 10.38
CA VAL A 4 -12.57 7.50 8.93
C VAL A 4 -11.71 8.59 8.32
N LEU A 5 -10.80 8.20 7.43
CA LEU A 5 -9.87 9.07 6.73
C LEU A 5 -10.07 8.85 5.23
N ASP A 6 -9.74 9.87 4.43
CA ASP A 6 -9.52 9.67 3.01
C ASP A 6 -8.15 8.97 2.78
N VAL A 7 -7.93 8.51 1.55
CA VAL A 7 -6.76 7.72 1.20
C VAL A 7 -5.46 8.53 1.30
N GLU A 8 -5.50 9.82 0.97
CA GLU A 8 -4.35 10.72 1.01
C GLU A 8 -3.87 10.93 2.45
N ALA A 9 -4.80 11.17 3.36
CA ALA A 9 -4.52 11.24 4.79
C ALA A 9 -3.99 9.91 5.32
N ALA A 10 -4.50 8.77 4.85
CA ALA A 10 -4.04 7.45 5.28
C ALA A 10 -2.59 7.17 4.84
N VAL A 11 -2.23 7.41 3.58
CA VAL A 11 -0.86 7.18 3.10
C VAL A 11 0.13 8.17 3.69
N GLY A 12 -0.30 9.39 4.03
CA GLY A 12 0.51 10.36 4.76
C GLY A 12 0.92 9.94 6.17
N LEU A 13 0.32 8.87 6.71
CA LEU A 13 0.71 8.29 8.00
C LEU A 13 1.84 7.26 7.89
N ILE A 14 2.29 6.90 6.68
CA ILE A 14 3.35 5.91 6.45
C ILE A 14 4.69 6.64 6.32
N PRO A 15 5.59 6.59 7.32
CA PRO A 15 6.88 7.28 7.28
C PRO A 15 7.94 6.50 6.48
N ASP A 16 9.07 7.15 6.21
CA ASP A 16 10.31 6.48 5.78
C ASP A 16 10.68 5.35 6.76
N ASP A 17 11.34 4.31 6.22
CA ASP A 17 11.84 3.15 6.96
C ASP A 17 10.75 2.28 7.65
N ALA A 18 9.46 2.54 7.37
CA ALA A 18 8.36 1.77 7.94
C ALA A 18 8.29 0.33 7.41
N THR A 19 7.82 -0.59 8.26
CA THR A 19 7.38 -1.92 7.81
C THR A 19 5.88 -1.90 7.55
N VAL A 20 5.47 -2.19 6.31
CA VAL A 20 4.08 -2.21 5.88
C VAL A 20 3.66 -3.66 5.60
N ALA A 21 2.69 -4.15 6.37
CA ALA A 21 2.12 -5.48 6.17
C ALA A 21 0.78 -5.38 5.45
N TRP A 22 0.64 -6.06 4.33
CA TRP A 22 -0.61 -6.17 3.59
C TRP A 22 -1.30 -7.48 3.92
N THR A 23 -2.59 -7.40 4.24
CA THR A 23 -3.44 -8.58 4.30
C THR A 23 -3.64 -9.11 2.89
N THR A 24 -3.43 -10.41 2.68
CA THR A 24 -3.79 -11.10 1.44
C THR A 24 -4.16 -12.54 1.71
N ALA A 25 -5.13 -13.06 0.95
CA ALA A 25 -5.46 -14.48 0.87
C ALA A 25 -5.81 -14.83 -0.58
N GLY A 26 -4.88 -15.46 -1.30
CA GLY A 26 -4.96 -15.52 -2.77
C GLY A 26 -4.88 -14.10 -3.35
N LEU A 27 -5.89 -13.69 -4.11
CA LEU A 27 -5.97 -12.36 -4.73
C LEU A 27 -6.96 -11.43 -4.00
N ALA A 28 -7.34 -11.76 -2.77
CA ALA A 28 -8.34 -11.03 -2.02
C ALA A 28 -7.76 -10.39 -0.76
N GLY A 29 -8.38 -9.27 -0.36
CA GLY A 29 -8.09 -8.59 0.91
C GLY A 29 -6.90 -7.65 0.88
N PHE A 30 -6.28 -7.45 -0.30
CA PHE A 30 -5.30 -6.39 -0.51
C PHE A 30 -6.01 -5.02 -0.36
N ALA A 31 -5.28 -3.99 0.05
CA ALA A 31 -5.84 -2.65 0.20
C ALA A 31 -5.47 -1.82 -1.03
N GLU A 32 -6.15 -2.09 -2.16
CA GLU A 32 -5.76 -1.59 -3.48
C GLU A 32 -5.67 -0.05 -3.52
N ASP A 33 -6.68 0.65 -3.00
CA ASP A 33 -6.72 2.12 -3.02
C ASP A 33 -5.55 2.73 -2.23
N VAL A 34 -5.22 2.16 -1.07
CA VAL A 34 -4.10 2.63 -0.24
C VAL A 34 -2.76 2.36 -0.93
N ALA A 35 -2.60 1.20 -1.54
CA ALA A 35 -1.39 0.84 -2.28
C ALA A 35 -1.17 1.75 -3.50
N ALA A 36 -2.23 2.01 -4.29
CA ALA A 36 -2.18 2.89 -5.45
C ALA A 36 -1.90 4.34 -5.07
N ALA A 37 -2.51 4.83 -3.98
CA ALA A 37 -2.23 6.18 -3.48
C ALA A 37 -0.80 6.30 -2.93
N LEU A 38 -0.27 5.26 -2.30
CA LEU A 38 1.11 5.24 -1.80
C LEU A 38 2.12 5.29 -2.95
N GLU A 39 1.85 4.56 -4.05
CA GLU A 39 2.64 4.65 -5.29
C GLU A 39 2.59 6.09 -5.85
N ALA A 40 1.39 6.66 -6.00
CA ALA A 40 1.22 8.01 -6.53
C ALA A 40 1.95 9.06 -5.67
N LEU A 41 1.88 8.92 -4.34
CA LEU A 41 2.61 9.76 -3.39
C LEU A 41 4.11 9.66 -3.63
N PHE A 42 4.66 8.44 -3.66
CA PHE A 42 6.08 8.21 -3.89
C PHE A 42 6.56 8.78 -5.23
N LEU A 43 5.82 8.55 -6.32
CA LEU A 43 6.16 9.09 -7.65
C LEU A 43 6.16 10.62 -7.67
N LYS A 44 5.30 11.26 -6.87
CA LYS A 44 5.18 12.72 -6.79
C LYS A 44 6.24 13.36 -5.90
N THR A 45 6.56 12.77 -4.75
CA THR A 45 7.37 13.40 -3.69
C THR A 45 8.73 12.74 -3.48
N GLY A 46 8.91 11.51 -3.96
CA GLY A 46 10.08 10.68 -3.69
C GLY A 46 10.09 10.07 -2.28
N THR A 47 8.98 10.11 -1.55
CA THR A 47 8.82 9.59 -0.17
C THR A 47 7.44 8.92 -0.01
N PRO A 48 7.28 7.89 0.84
CA PRO A 48 8.29 7.36 1.76
C PRO A 48 9.33 6.45 1.10
N ARG A 49 10.52 6.34 1.70
CA ARG A 49 11.63 5.50 1.25
C ARG A 49 11.94 4.36 2.21
N HIS A 50 12.63 3.35 1.69
CA HIS A 50 13.14 2.19 2.44
C HIS A 50 12.06 1.40 3.19
N LEU A 51 10.85 1.34 2.62
CA LEU A 51 9.79 0.51 3.19
C LEU A 51 10.20 -0.96 3.18
N THR A 52 9.98 -1.64 4.29
CA THR A 52 9.97 -3.10 4.34
C THR A 52 8.54 -3.57 4.12
N VAL A 53 8.29 -4.34 3.06
CA VAL A 53 6.92 -4.79 2.72
C VAL A 53 6.77 -6.27 3.03
N ALA A 54 5.70 -6.63 3.73
CA ALA A 54 5.32 -8.01 4.02
C ALA A 54 3.89 -8.28 3.54
N HIS A 55 3.66 -9.48 3.02
CA HIS A 55 2.33 -9.95 2.62
C HIS A 55 2.26 -11.47 2.74
N SER A 56 1.08 -12.03 3.04
CA SER A 56 0.94 -13.48 3.27
C SER A 56 1.07 -14.29 1.99
N CYS A 57 0.65 -13.74 0.86
CA CYS A 57 0.71 -14.31 -0.49
C CYS A 57 0.76 -13.16 -1.52
N GLY A 58 0.77 -13.46 -2.82
CA GLY A 58 0.83 -12.43 -3.87
C GLY A 58 -0.33 -11.43 -3.79
N CYS A 59 -0.05 -10.16 -4.08
CA CYS A 59 -1.05 -9.09 -4.13
C CYS A 59 -1.41 -8.76 -5.59
N GLY A 60 -2.64 -8.28 -5.82
CA GLY A 60 -3.09 -7.74 -7.10
C GLY A 60 -3.70 -8.80 -8.04
N ASP A 61 -3.72 -8.48 -9.33
CA ASP A 61 -4.38 -9.31 -10.34
C ASP A 61 -3.44 -10.37 -10.92
N VAL A 62 -3.97 -11.58 -11.13
CA VAL A 62 -3.29 -12.58 -11.97
C VAL A 62 -3.61 -12.26 -13.43
N SER A 63 -2.89 -11.30 -13.98
CA SER A 63 -2.83 -11.14 -15.44
C SER A 63 -1.62 -11.91 -15.95
N ALA A 64 -1.87 -12.92 -16.80
CA ALA A 64 -0.81 -13.54 -17.58
C ALA A 64 -0.31 -12.52 -18.62
N ARG A 65 0.62 -11.64 -18.24
CA ARG A 65 1.42 -10.88 -19.21
C ARG A 65 2.89 -10.85 -18.80
N ALA A 66 3.64 -11.59 -19.63
CA ALA A 66 5.07 -11.84 -19.77
C ALA A 66 5.74 -12.66 -18.66
#